data_AF-A0AAW0AM44-F1
#
_entry.id   AF-A0AAW0AM44-F1
#
_cell.length_a   1.000
_cell.length_b   1.000
_cell.length_c   1.000
_cell.angle_alpha   90.00
_cell.angle_beta   90.00
_cell.angle_gamma   90.00
#
_symmetry.space_group_name_H-M   'P 1'
#
loop_
_entity.id
_entity.type
_entity.pdbx_description
1 polymer ?
#
loop_
_entity_poly.entity_id
_entity_poly.type
_entity_poly.pdbx_seq_one_letter_code
_entity_poly.pdbx_strand_id
1 'polypeptide(L)'
;MGIGSYTTVASICTIALYLGWRLRSRRVSRSTLPPNMELWRTAGEDNANYKNPWTLLGPFFQDKDYTLHPWVGEESTDYKYRATCLPTSTLGRHYPRHPNDTFHIMVLLQTMVNVFISRSRCRSIHAGFQNALLCPARHKKGFDVVIKTLCAGDGGKAQLRILRKLATTDAAMKPTNHVLTMFEEIHLDDIVFGVFPFLTTPLHPMFFCSSACSAADMLNLMLQMFEATVYIHDCLVAHQDLFIDNFMCEYLPRSLADRHSMPPRVFLIDFEAAVDFPPESRPEDRLVSSHFFGDEFTRARAPELREKDTPYNPFALDIWQLGYKMSMFSTKIEAVDSIVQEMIRDEPKSRPTAKDIFDRVMKIQRSIPPDQLDYKPIDFELERGWCGDASSLSGSELSTAMPSARRYPRAEVGPSEFRD
;
A
#
# COMPACT_ATOMS: atom_id res chain seq x y z
N MET A 1 -53.49 46.72 -12.03
CA MET A 1 -52.38 46.14 -12.84
C MET A 1 -51.09 46.30 -12.04
N GLY A 2 -50.25 45.25 -11.94
CA GLY A 2 -48.86 45.41 -11.49
C GLY A 2 -48.47 44.75 -10.17
N ILE A 3 -48.59 43.42 -10.02
CA ILE A 3 -47.84 42.65 -9.01
C ILE A 3 -47.20 41.36 -9.60
N GLY A 4 -47.56 40.94 -10.82
CA GLY A 4 -47.13 39.66 -11.40
C GLY A 4 -45.80 39.62 -12.17
N SER A 5 -45.00 40.70 -12.18
CA SER A 5 -43.80 40.78 -13.04
C SER A 5 -42.46 40.68 -12.29
N TYR A 6 -42.43 40.94 -10.97
CA TYR A 6 -41.16 40.99 -10.23
C TYR A 6 -40.67 39.62 -9.74
N THR A 7 -41.59 38.69 -9.42
CA THR A 7 -41.25 37.34 -8.97
C THR A 7 -40.66 36.48 -10.09
N THR A 8 -41.22 36.57 -11.30
CA THR A 8 -40.76 35.79 -12.46
C THR A 8 -39.36 36.22 -12.93
N VAL A 9 -39.07 37.52 -12.90
CA VAL A 9 -37.74 38.06 -13.28
C VAL A 9 -36.69 37.71 -12.24
N ALA A 10 -37.02 37.76 -10.94
CA ALA A 10 -36.12 37.35 -9.87
C ALA A 10 -35.77 35.85 -9.99
N SER A 11 -36.74 34.97 -10.23
CA SER A 11 -36.50 33.53 -10.42
C SER A 11 -35.66 33.21 -11.66
N ILE A 12 -35.87 33.92 -12.78
CA ILE A 12 -35.05 33.74 -13.99
C ILE A 12 -33.62 34.22 -13.76
N CYS A 13 -33.41 35.35 -13.06
CA CYS A 13 -32.08 35.82 -12.69
C CYS A 13 -31.36 34.85 -11.74
N THR A 14 -32.05 34.25 -10.77
CA THR A 14 -31.46 33.23 -9.89
C THR A 14 -31.10 31.96 -10.65
N ILE A 15 -31.94 31.51 -11.59
CA ILE A 15 -31.65 30.35 -12.45
C ILE A 15 -30.50 30.65 -13.42
N ALA A 16 -30.44 31.85 -13.99
CA ALA A 16 -29.35 32.27 -14.90
C ALA A 16 -28.04 32.51 -14.15
N LEU A 17 -28.08 32.96 -12.89
CA LEU A 17 -26.91 33.05 -12.01
C LEU A 17 -26.50 31.68 -11.49
N TYR A 18 -27.44 30.78 -11.22
CA TYR A 18 -27.16 29.40 -10.81
C TYR A 18 -26.59 28.58 -11.97
N LEU A 19 -27.19 28.66 -13.15
CA LEU A 19 -26.66 28.09 -14.40
C LEU A 19 -25.37 28.78 -14.80
N GLY A 20 -25.28 30.10 -14.69
CA GLY A 20 -24.07 30.87 -14.96
C GLY A 20 -22.94 30.56 -13.98
N TRP A 21 -23.24 30.24 -12.72
CA TRP A 21 -22.30 29.78 -11.69
C TRP A 21 -21.91 28.31 -11.90
N ARG A 22 -22.86 27.44 -12.29
CA ARG A 22 -22.60 26.07 -12.74
C ARG A 22 -21.78 26.01 -14.04
N LEU A 23 -21.96 26.97 -14.93
CA LEU A 23 -21.20 27.13 -16.17
C LEU A 23 -19.88 27.89 -15.94
N ARG A 24 -19.76 28.63 -14.82
CA ARG A 24 -18.53 29.29 -14.34
C ARG A 24 -17.79 28.48 -13.28
N SER A 25 -18.19 27.24 -12.97
CA SER A 25 -17.23 26.28 -12.42
C SER A 25 -16.13 26.22 -13.48
N ARG A 26 -14.98 26.80 -13.17
CA ARG A 26 -13.86 26.92 -14.11
C ARG A 26 -13.56 25.50 -14.54
N ARG A 27 -13.98 25.09 -15.74
CA ARG A 27 -13.58 23.80 -16.30
C ARG A 27 -12.07 23.76 -16.20
N VAL A 28 -11.56 22.80 -15.45
CA VAL A 28 -10.13 22.60 -15.30
C VAL A 28 -9.59 22.36 -16.69
N SER A 29 -8.70 23.24 -17.15
CA SER A 29 -8.11 23.12 -18.48
C SER A 29 -7.04 22.04 -18.44
N ARG A 30 -7.11 21.07 -19.34
CA ARG A 30 -6.11 20.00 -19.43
C ARG A 30 -4.67 20.49 -19.52
N SER A 31 -4.47 21.63 -20.19
CA SER A 31 -3.16 22.28 -20.33
C SER A 31 -2.55 22.80 -19.03
N THR A 32 -3.34 22.87 -17.95
CA THR A 32 -2.87 23.31 -16.61
C THR A 32 -2.47 22.14 -15.71
N LEU A 33 -2.65 20.90 -16.17
CA LEU A 33 -2.33 19.68 -15.43
C LEU A 33 -1.09 19.00 -16.04
N PRO A 34 -0.32 18.23 -15.26
CA PRO A 34 0.84 17.52 -15.77
C PRO A 34 0.48 16.64 -16.97
N PRO A 35 1.29 16.63 -18.05
CA PRO A 35 0.94 15.94 -19.29
C PRO A 35 1.09 14.42 -19.21
N ASN A 36 1.92 13.89 -18.31
CA ASN A 36 2.23 12.46 -18.20
C ASN A 36 2.45 12.03 -16.75
N MET A 37 2.47 10.71 -16.52
CA MET A 37 2.61 10.14 -15.17
C MET A 37 3.91 10.51 -14.45
N GLU A 38 5.02 10.73 -15.16
CA GLU A 38 6.31 11.11 -14.57
C GLU A 38 6.23 12.49 -13.90
N LEU A 39 5.66 13.47 -14.60
CA LEU A 39 5.44 14.80 -14.04
C LEU A 39 4.35 14.80 -12.97
N TRP A 40 3.39 13.88 -13.03
CA TRP A 40 2.42 13.68 -11.95
C TRP A 40 3.06 13.18 -10.65
N ARG A 41 4.10 12.33 -10.71
CA ARG A 41 4.79 11.81 -9.50
C ARG A 41 5.57 12.88 -8.75
N THR A 42 6.10 13.87 -9.46
CA THR A 42 6.94 14.94 -8.91
C THR A 42 6.17 16.25 -8.70
N ALA A 43 4.86 16.26 -8.93
CA ALA A 43 4.05 17.47 -8.84
C ALA A 43 3.86 17.90 -7.37
N GLY A 44 4.46 19.02 -6.99
CA GLY A 44 4.36 19.60 -5.64
C GLY A 44 5.59 19.42 -4.76
N GLU A 45 6.60 18.65 -5.21
CA GLU A 45 7.94 18.59 -4.60
C GLU A 45 8.83 19.63 -5.29
N ASP A 46 8.99 20.83 -4.71
CA ASP A 46 9.91 21.92 -5.11
C ASP A 46 10.00 22.30 -6.60
N ASN A 47 9.11 21.79 -7.45
CA ASN A 47 9.12 22.02 -8.88
C ASN A 47 8.37 23.33 -9.17
N ALA A 48 9.12 24.41 -9.34
CA ALA A 48 8.61 25.77 -9.60
C ALA A 48 7.63 25.88 -10.79
N ASN A 49 7.59 24.87 -11.67
CA ASN A 49 6.75 24.87 -12.87
C ASN A 49 5.31 24.36 -12.64
N TYR A 50 5.05 23.56 -11.60
CA TYR A 50 3.72 22.99 -11.37
C TYR A 50 3.29 23.11 -9.91
N LYS A 51 2.29 23.96 -9.67
CA LYS A 51 1.51 23.93 -8.42
C LYS A 51 0.88 22.55 -8.25
N ASN A 52 0.66 22.13 -7.01
CA ASN A 52 -0.01 20.86 -6.71
C ASN A 52 -1.34 20.74 -7.51
N PRO A 53 -1.45 19.77 -8.43
CA PRO A 53 -2.56 19.67 -9.39
C PRO A 53 -3.91 19.44 -8.69
N TRP A 54 -3.91 18.85 -7.50
CA TRP A 54 -5.12 18.60 -6.72
C TRP A 54 -5.82 19.88 -6.29
N THR A 55 -5.08 20.98 -6.11
CA THR A 55 -5.68 22.29 -5.79
C THR A 55 -6.54 22.84 -6.93
N LEU A 56 -6.19 22.52 -8.18
CA LEU A 56 -6.96 22.93 -9.37
C LEU A 56 -8.16 22.01 -9.60
N LEU A 57 -8.08 20.75 -9.18
CA LEU A 57 -9.10 19.72 -9.41
C LEU A 57 -10.28 19.76 -8.45
N GLY A 58 -10.22 20.55 -7.37
CA GLY A 58 -11.29 20.66 -6.37
C GLY A 58 -12.69 20.84 -6.96
N PRO A 59 -12.94 21.88 -7.80
CA PRO A 59 -14.25 22.09 -8.43
C PRO A 59 -14.70 20.92 -9.31
N PHE A 60 -13.77 20.30 -10.05
CA PHE A 60 -14.08 19.17 -10.92
C PHE A 60 -14.57 17.94 -10.14
N PHE A 61 -13.94 17.63 -9.01
CA PHE A 61 -14.37 16.53 -8.15
C PHE A 61 -15.62 16.86 -7.34
N GLN A 62 -15.83 18.13 -6.98
CA GLN A 62 -17.06 18.57 -6.31
C GLN A 62 -18.29 18.34 -7.19
N ASP A 63 -18.18 18.59 -8.50
CA ASP A 63 -19.23 18.28 -9.49
C ASP A 63 -19.51 16.77 -9.62
N LYS A 64 -18.59 15.91 -9.13
CA LYS A 64 -18.69 14.45 -9.07
C LYS A 64 -19.01 13.94 -7.66
N ASP A 65 -19.52 14.81 -6.79
CA ASP A 65 -19.87 14.47 -5.40
C ASP A 65 -18.69 14.18 -4.46
N TYR A 66 -17.46 14.54 -4.82
CA TYR A 66 -16.27 14.38 -3.99
C TYR A 66 -15.70 15.72 -3.53
N THR A 67 -15.49 15.86 -2.23
CA THR A 67 -14.77 16.99 -1.64
C THR A 67 -13.35 16.57 -1.34
N LEU A 68 -12.37 17.12 -2.06
CA LEU A 68 -10.95 16.83 -1.81
C LEU A 68 -10.55 17.38 -0.44
N HIS A 69 -9.77 16.60 0.31
CA HIS A 69 -9.15 17.11 1.53
C HIS A 69 -8.01 18.07 1.15
N PRO A 70 -7.85 19.18 1.89
CA PRO A 70 -6.80 20.14 1.60
C PRO A 70 -5.43 19.49 1.75
N TRP A 71 -4.55 19.74 0.78
CA TRP A 71 -3.16 19.32 0.84
C TRP A 71 -2.42 20.21 1.84
N VAL A 72 -1.77 19.60 2.83
CA VAL A 72 -0.96 20.30 3.84
C VAL A 72 0.51 20.05 3.50
N GLY A 73 1.17 21.05 2.92
CA GLY A 73 2.61 21.00 2.67
C GLY A 73 3.43 21.02 3.96
N GLU A 74 4.72 20.65 3.86
CA GLU A 74 5.66 20.50 4.98
C GLU A 74 5.78 21.75 5.88
N GLU A 75 5.48 22.95 5.37
CA GLU A 75 5.65 24.20 6.12
C GLU A 75 4.55 24.51 7.14
N SER A 76 3.43 23.76 7.15
CA SER A 76 2.35 23.99 8.11
C SER A 76 2.65 23.34 9.46
N THR A 77 3.21 24.12 10.38
CA THR A 77 3.34 23.77 11.82
C THR A 77 2.01 23.74 12.58
N ASP A 78 0.88 24.02 11.91
CA ASP A 78 -0.43 24.13 12.56
C ASP A 78 -1.07 22.76 12.83
N TYR A 79 -0.99 22.34 14.10
CA TYR A 79 -1.58 21.11 14.62
C TYR A 79 -3.12 21.01 14.40
N LYS A 80 -3.82 22.13 14.17
CA LYS A 80 -5.27 22.14 13.96
C LYS A 80 -5.72 21.51 12.64
N TYR A 81 -4.89 21.57 11.59
CA TYR A 81 -5.24 21.00 10.28
C TYR A 81 -5.06 19.47 10.23
N ARG A 82 -4.10 18.93 10.98
CA ARG A 82 -3.94 17.47 11.13
C ARG A 82 -5.17 16.80 11.75
N ALA A 83 -5.99 17.55 12.49
CA ALA A 83 -7.24 17.07 13.07
C ALA A 83 -8.46 17.13 12.14
N THR A 84 -8.39 17.85 11.00
CA THR A 84 -9.51 17.93 10.03
C THR A 84 -9.43 16.88 8.92
N CYS A 85 -8.25 16.27 8.73
CA CYS A 85 -8.09 15.01 7.99
C CYS A 85 -8.44 13.78 8.85
N LEU A 86 -8.66 13.95 10.15
CA LEU A 86 -9.25 12.92 10.99
C LEU A 86 -10.77 12.93 10.77
N PRO A 87 -11.41 11.77 10.55
CA PRO A 87 -12.86 11.68 10.61
C PRO A 87 -13.36 12.25 11.94
N THR A 88 -14.45 13.04 11.91
CA THR A 88 -15.08 13.67 13.08
C THR A 88 -15.43 12.66 14.19
N SER A 89 -15.48 11.36 13.88
CA SER A 89 -15.69 10.24 14.79
C SER A 89 -14.53 9.95 15.75
N THR A 90 -13.36 10.61 15.61
CA THR A 90 -12.18 10.40 16.49
C THR A 90 -12.10 11.31 17.71
N LEU A 91 -13.00 12.29 17.86
CA LEU A 91 -12.95 13.25 18.98
C LEU A 91 -13.82 12.87 20.20
N GLY A 92 -14.43 11.67 20.23
CA GLY A 92 -15.36 11.27 21.30
C GLY A 92 -15.18 9.83 21.76
N ARG A 93 -14.86 9.70 23.05
CA ARG A 93 -14.95 8.54 23.97
C ARG A 93 -15.63 7.25 23.45
N HIS A 94 -14.98 6.13 23.75
CA HIS A 94 -15.52 4.78 24.04
C HIS A 94 -16.95 4.50 23.53
N TYR A 95 -17.11 3.74 22.44
CA TYR A 95 -18.24 2.82 22.28
C TYR A 95 -17.86 1.59 21.43
N PRO A 96 -18.50 0.42 21.66
CA PRO A 96 -18.23 -0.82 20.95
C PRO A 96 -18.85 -0.76 19.55
N ARG A 97 -18.09 -1.14 18.52
CA ARG A 97 -18.55 -1.09 17.12
C ARG A 97 -19.48 -2.25 16.81
N HIS A 98 -20.66 -1.92 16.28
CA HIS A 98 -21.57 -2.87 15.67
C HIS A 98 -21.04 -3.24 14.26
N PRO A 99 -21.22 -4.47 13.76
CA PRO A 99 -20.72 -4.92 12.45
C PRO A 99 -21.29 -4.19 11.20
N ASN A 100 -22.14 -3.17 11.39
CA ASN A 100 -22.77 -2.41 10.29
C ASN A 100 -22.33 -0.94 10.22
N ASP A 101 -21.40 -0.47 11.08
CA ASP A 101 -20.87 0.89 10.98
C ASP A 101 -19.75 0.96 9.94
N THR A 102 -20.14 1.43 8.76
CA THR A 102 -19.35 1.61 7.53
C THR A 102 -18.01 2.34 7.72
N PHE A 103 -16.93 1.58 7.47
CA PHE A 103 -15.61 1.94 6.93
C PHE A 103 -15.14 3.40 7.05
N HIS A 104 -14.40 3.70 8.12
CA HIS A 104 -13.45 4.82 8.19
C HIS A 104 -12.06 4.27 8.49
N ILE A 105 -11.18 4.27 7.49
CA ILE A 105 -9.86 3.66 7.57
C ILE A 105 -8.90 4.64 6.79
N MET A 106 -7.80 5.16 7.35
CA MET A 106 -6.78 6.17 7.01
C MET A 106 -5.43 5.68 6.43
N VAL A 107 -5.07 5.94 5.18
CA VAL A 107 -3.83 5.40 4.56
C VAL A 107 -2.56 6.14 4.96
N LEU A 108 -1.60 5.41 5.53
CA LEU A 108 -0.18 5.78 5.57
C LEU A 108 0.54 5.03 4.44
N LEU A 109 0.58 5.65 3.26
CA LEU A 109 1.29 5.09 2.11
C LEU A 109 2.77 5.51 2.12
N GLN A 110 3.57 4.68 1.46
CA GLN A 110 5.00 4.51 1.63
C GLN A 110 5.85 5.66 1.09
N THR A 111 5.84 6.74 1.85
CA THR A 111 6.85 7.80 1.82
C THR A 111 7.28 8.22 3.23
N MET A 112 6.77 7.57 4.28
CA MET A 112 7.28 7.79 5.63
C MET A 112 8.51 6.93 5.90
N VAL A 113 9.67 7.45 5.54
CA VAL A 113 10.85 7.24 6.37
C VAL A 113 10.68 8.15 7.60
N ASN A 114 10.74 7.57 8.80
CA ASN A 114 10.68 8.18 10.14
C ASN A 114 9.29 8.34 10.80
N VAL A 115 8.69 7.24 11.24
CA VAL A 115 7.77 7.28 12.39
C VAL A 115 8.59 7.16 13.68
N PHE A 116 8.90 8.29 14.32
CA PHE A 116 9.38 8.28 15.71
C PHE A 116 8.21 8.01 16.67
N ILE A 117 8.10 6.78 17.17
CA ILE A 117 7.20 6.45 18.28
C ILE A 117 7.94 6.80 19.58
N SER A 118 7.88 8.05 20.02
CA SER A 118 8.24 8.39 21.40
C SER A 118 7.16 7.87 22.34
N ARG A 119 7.53 6.98 23.27
CA ARG A 119 6.66 6.35 24.29
C ARG A 119 5.99 7.33 25.27
N SER A 120 6.21 8.63 25.13
CA SER A 120 5.76 9.64 26.09
C SER A 120 4.93 10.71 25.38
N ARG A 121 3.59 10.65 25.57
CA ARG A 121 2.53 11.54 25.02
C ARG A 121 2.04 11.20 23.61
N CYS A 122 1.19 10.17 23.56
CA CYS A 122 0.38 9.80 22.41
C CYS A 122 -0.68 10.87 22.09
N ARG A 123 -0.39 11.82 21.18
CA ARG A 123 -1.41 12.71 20.54
C ARG A 123 -1.10 13.18 19.11
N SER A 124 -0.01 12.74 18.46
CA SER A 124 0.37 13.32 17.16
C SER A 124 0.96 12.29 16.20
N ILE A 125 0.14 11.84 15.26
CA ILE A 125 0.57 11.16 14.03
C ILE A 125 0.94 12.25 13.03
N HIS A 126 2.17 12.25 12.54
CA HIS A 126 2.65 13.14 11.49
C HIS A 126 2.35 12.47 10.15
N ALA A 127 1.35 12.95 9.41
CA ALA A 127 1.00 12.41 8.10
C ALA A 127 1.15 13.45 6.99
N GLY A 128 2.35 13.56 6.43
CA GLY A 128 2.56 14.16 5.11
C GLY A 128 2.29 13.11 4.03
N PHE A 129 1.38 13.39 3.10
CA PHE A 129 1.23 12.58 1.89
C PHE A 129 2.30 13.06 0.90
N GLN A 130 3.41 12.33 0.75
CA GLN A 130 4.44 12.69 -0.25
C GLN A 130 4.16 12.03 -1.62
N ASN A 131 3.15 11.16 -1.76
CA ASN A 131 2.77 10.62 -3.08
C ASN A 131 1.83 11.58 -3.81
N ALA A 132 2.38 12.35 -4.76
CA ALA A 132 1.65 13.31 -5.58
C ALA A 132 0.53 12.69 -6.44
N LEU A 133 0.51 11.37 -6.63
CA LEU A 133 -0.54 10.67 -7.38
C LEU A 133 -1.83 10.44 -6.57
N LEU A 134 -1.84 10.74 -5.28
CA LEU A 134 -2.95 10.41 -4.38
C LEU A 134 -3.55 11.66 -3.75
N CYS A 135 -4.87 11.69 -3.65
CA CYS A 135 -5.58 12.70 -2.89
C CYS A 135 -6.69 12.07 -2.05
N PRO A 136 -6.66 12.22 -0.71
CA PRO A 136 -7.80 11.86 0.11
C PRO A 136 -8.99 12.76 -0.22
N ALA A 137 -10.19 12.19 -0.26
CA ALA A 137 -11.42 12.93 -0.47
C ALA A 137 -12.58 12.35 0.36
N ARG A 138 -13.64 13.12 0.54
CA ARG A 138 -14.89 12.68 1.13
C ARG A 138 -15.99 12.70 0.09
N HIS A 139 -16.68 11.58 -0.06
CA HIS A 139 -17.86 11.50 -0.92
C HIS A 139 -19.08 12.16 -0.24
N LYS A 140 -20.04 12.70 -1.00
CA LYS A 140 -21.23 13.39 -0.46
C LYS A 140 -22.06 12.56 0.52
N LYS A 141 -22.00 11.23 0.40
CA LYS A 141 -22.70 10.30 1.29
C LYS A 141 -21.99 10.11 2.64
N GLY A 142 -20.88 10.80 2.88
CA GLY A 142 -20.22 10.88 4.19
C GLY A 142 -19.07 9.89 4.41
N PHE A 143 -18.75 9.02 3.44
CA PHE A 143 -17.61 8.10 3.54
C PHE A 143 -16.35 8.67 2.89
N ASP A 144 -15.20 8.25 3.40
CA ASP A 144 -13.87 8.70 2.97
C ASP A 144 -13.29 7.79 1.88
N VAL A 145 -12.57 8.37 0.93
CA VAL A 145 -11.94 7.68 -0.20
C VAL A 145 -10.53 8.20 -0.46
N VAL A 146 -9.74 7.43 -1.20
CA VAL A 146 -8.54 7.93 -1.90
C VAL A 146 -8.85 8.02 -3.39
N ILE A 147 -8.49 9.14 -4.00
CA ILE A 147 -8.49 9.30 -5.45
C ILE A 147 -7.04 9.18 -5.92
N LYS A 148 -6.75 8.21 -6.80
CA LYS A 148 -5.42 7.98 -7.41
C LYS A 148 -5.45 8.37 -8.88
N THR A 149 -4.46 9.14 -9.34
CA THR A 149 -4.20 9.30 -10.78
C THR A 149 -3.64 7.97 -11.32
N LEU A 150 -4.40 7.28 -12.17
CA LEU A 150 -4.02 5.97 -12.70
C LEU A 150 -3.35 6.05 -14.07
N CYS A 151 -3.75 7.02 -14.89
CA CYS A 151 -3.28 7.21 -16.26
C CYS A 151 -3.28 8.70 -16.60
N ALA A 152 -2.25 9.15 -17.32
CA ALA A 152 -2.16 10.47 -17.93
C ALA A 152 -1.31 10.38 -19.20
N GLY A 153 -1.88 10.82 -20.34
CA GLY A 153 -1.29 10.61 -21.66
C GLY A 153 -1.11 9.12 -21.96
N ASP A 154 0.11 8.72 -22.33
CA ASP A 154 0.45 7.31 -22.57
C ASP A 154 0.90 6.54 -21.33
N GLY A 155 1.15 7.23 -20.21
CA GLY A 155 1.61 6.61 -18.98
C GLY A 155 0.47 6.00 -18.16
N GLY A 156 0.73 4.86 -17.50
CA GLY A 156 -0.21 4.25 -16.55
C GLY A 156 -1.30 3.35 -17.16
N LYS A 157 -1.33 3.21 -18.50
CA LYS A 157 -2.29 2.35 -19.22
C LYS A 157 -2.26 0.89 -18.79
N ALA A 158 -1.07 0.35 -18.46
CA ALA A 158 -0.91 -1.02 -17.98
C ALA A 158 -1.59 -1.23 -16.62
N GLN A 159 -1.24 -0.41 -15.62
CA GLN A 159 -1.90 -0.42 -14.29
C GLN A 159 -3.42 -0.30 -14.41
N LEU A 160 -3.92 0.65 -15.23
CA LEU A 160 -5.35 0.83 -15.41
C LEU A 160 -6.03 -0.43 -15.97
N ARG A 161 -5.42 -1.08 -16.97
CA ARG A 161 -5.95 -2.34 -17.54
C ARG A 161 -5.95 -3.46 -16.50
N ILE A 162 -4.89 -3.57 -15.70
CA ILE A 162 -4.78 -4.58 -14.63
C ILE A 162 -5.82 -4.35 -13.53
N LEU A 163 -6.03 -3.10 -13.09
CA LEU A 163 -7.04 -2.77 -12.10
C LEU A 163 -8.47 -3.02 -12.61
N ARG A 164 -8.75 -2.76 -13.89
CA ARG A 164 -10.04 -3.16 -14.51
C ARG A 164 -10.26 -4.67 -14.52
N LYS A 165 -9.18 -5.45 -14.59
CA LYS A 165 -9.22 -6.92 -14.54
C LYS A 165 -9.42 -7.45 -13.12
N LEU A 166 -8.79 -6.83 -12.12
CA LEU A 166 -8.67 -7.39 -10.77
C LEU A 166 -9.51 -6.67 -9.70
N ALA A 167 -9.72 -5.37 -9.83
CA ALA A 167 -10.21 -4.49 -8.78
C ALA A 167 -11.63 -3.95 -9.03
N THR A 168 -12.36 -4.47 -10.03
CA THR A 168 -13.77 -4.10 -10.24
C THR A 168 -14.64 -4.66 -9.13
N THR A 169 -15.82 -4.05 -8.93
CA THR A 169 -16.77 -4.48 -7.89
C THR A 169 -17.17 -5.95 -8.04
N ASP A 170 -17.34 -6.45 -9.25
CA ASP A 170 -17.66 -7.86 -9.50
C ASP A 170 -16.50 -8.79 -9.10
N ALA A 171 -15.27 -8.39 -9.42
CA ALA A 171 -14.07 -9.13 -9.00
C ALA A 171 -13.88 -9.10 -7.48
N ALA A 172 -14.28 -8.02 -6.81
CA ALA A 172 -14.19 -7.86 -5.36
C ALA A 172 -15.15 -8.79 -4.57
N MET A 173 -16.20 -9.31 -5.23
CA MET A 173 -17.10 -10.29 -4.60
C MET A 173 -16.43 -11.64 -4.35
N LYS A 174 -15.29 -11.92 -5.00
CA LYS A 174 -14.52 -13.14 -4.74
C LYS A 174 -13.87 -13.07 -3.36
N PRO A 175 -14.14 -14.01 -2.44
CA PRO A 175 -13.56 -13.99 -1.10
C PRO A 175 -12.03 -14.03 -1.10
N THR A 176 -11.46 -14.74 -2.07
CA THR A 176 -10.00 -14.91 -2.26
C THR A 176 -9.33 -13.71 -2.94
N ASN A 177 -10.11 -12.73 -3.41
CA ASN A 177 -9.56 -11.53 -4.02
C ASN A 177 -9.28 -10.49 -2.93
N HIS A 178 -7.99 -10.33 -2.64
CA HIS A 178 -7.50 -9.32 -1.72
C HIS A 178 -7.05 -8.04 -2.43
N VAL A 179 -7.24 -7.88 -3.74
CA VAL A 179 -6.94 -6.60 -4.39
C VAL A 179 -7.91 -5.53 -3.89
N LEU A 180 -7.39 -4.36 -3.53
CA LEU A 180 -8.23 -3.24 -3.09
C LEU A 180 -9.20 -2.84 -4.21
N THR A 181 -10.49 -2.92 -3.91
CA THR A 181 -11.54 -2.61 -4.88
C THR A 181 -11.48 -1.15 -5.32
N MET A 182 -11.53 -0.93 -6.62
CA MET A 182 -11.76 0.37 -7.23
C MET A 182 -13.27 0.58 -7.37
N PHE A 183 -13.80 1.59 -6.68
CA PHE A 183 -15.23 1.90 -6.69
C PHE A 183 -15.68 2.53 -8.00
N GLU A 184 -14.87 3.44 -8.54
CA GLU A 184 -15.24 4.25 -9.69
C GLU A 184 -13.99 4.69 -10.46
N GLU A 185 -14.15 4.85 -11.76
CA GLU A 185 -13.20 5.56 -12.62
C GLU A 185 -13.77 6.93 -13.00
N ILE A 186 -13.01 7.99 -12.75
CA ILE A 186 -13.36 9.36 -13.11
C ILE A 186 -12.42 9.84 -14.21
N HIS A 187 -13.01 10.30 -15.32
CA HIS A 187 -12.27 10.73 -16.51
C HIS A 187 -12.21 12.25 -16.63
N LEU A 188 -11.03 12.77 -16.97
CA LEU A 188 -10.79 14.15 -17.40
C LEU A 188 -9.86 14.13 -18.62
N ASP A 189 -10.43 14.28 -19.81
CA ASP A 189 -9.71 14.16 -21.08
C ASP A 189 -8.94 12.82 -21.18
N ASP A 190 -7.62 12.86 -21.30
CA ASP A 190 -6.71 11.68 -21.33
C ASP A 190 -6.24 11.24 -19.93
N ILE A 191 -6.75 11.86 -18.86
CA ILE A 191 -6.44 11.48 -17.47
C ILE A 191 -7.55 10.59 -16.93
N VAL A 192 -7.15 9.49 -16.30
CA VAL A 192 -8.06 8.58 -15.59
C VAL A 192 -7.69 8.55 -14.11
N PHE A 193 -8.66 8.84 -13.27
CA PHE A 193 -8.56 8.73 -11.82
C PHE A 193 -9.34 7.50 -11.34
N GLY A 194 -8.76 6.74 -10.42
CA GLY A 194 -9.47 5.66 -9.72
C GLY A 194 -9.86 6.12 -8.31
N VAL A 195 -11.08 5.78 -7.90
CA VAL A 195 -11.57 6.03 -6.54
C VAL A 195 -11.53 4.72 -5.74
N PHE A 196 -10.84 4.75 -4.60
CA PHE A 196 -10.61 3.59 -3.74
C PHE A 196 -11.13 3.85 -2.33
N PRO A 197 -11.48 2.80 -1.56
CA PRO A 197 -11.69 2.93 -0.13
C PRO A 197 -10.47 3.57 0.54
N PHE A 198 -10.71 4.47 1.49
CA PHE A 198 -9.66 4.95 2.39
C PHE A 198 -9.29 3.77 3.33
N LEU A 199 -7.99 3.45 3.51
CA LEU A 199 -7.49 2.39 4.42
C LEU A 199 -6.41 2.81 5.45
N THR A 200 -6.70 2.79 6.76
CA THR A 200 -5.90 2.76 8.02
C THR A 200 -4.43 2.46 7.90
N THR A 201 -4.26 1.22 7.52
CA THR A 201 -3.49 0.40 8.41
C THR A 201 -2.52 -0.32 7.52
N PRO A 202 -1.34 0.26 7.27
CA PRO A 202 -0.29 -0.47 6.60
C PRO A 202 0.02 -1.70 7.43
N LEU A 203 0.30 -2.80 6.76
CA LEU A 203 0.57 -4.05 7.44
C LEU A 203 2.01 -4.11 7.97
N HIS A 204 2.95 -3.37 7.37
CA HIS A 204 4.36 -3.37 7.75
C HIS A 204 4.61 -3.22 9.27
N PRO A 205 4.04 -2.23 10.00
CA PRO A 205 4.26 -2.07 11.45
C PRO A 205 3.91 -3.30 12.31
N MET A 206 3.05 -4.19 11.82
CA MET A 206 2.71 -5.42 12.55
C MET A 206 3.90 -6.33 12.77
N PHE A 207 4.71 -6.48 11.72
CA PHE A 207 5.81 -7.41 11.69
C PHE A 207 7.04 -6.92 12.46
N PHE A 208 7.02 -5.66 12.90
CA PHE A 208 8.17 -5.02 13.56
C PHE A 208 7.86 -4.34 14.90
N CYS A 209 6.59 -4.07 15.23
CA CYS A 209 6.26 -3.23 16.40
C CYS A 209 4.98 -3.62 17.16
N SER A 210 4.21 -4.62 16.74
CA SER A 210 2.91 -4.88 17.38
C SER A 210 3.01 -5.80 18.60
N SER A 211 2.85 -5.24 19.79
CA SER A 211 2.84 -6.00 21.05
C SER A 211 1.50 -6.69 21.37
N ALA A 212 0.45 -6.44 20.59
CA ALA A 212 -0.92 -6.88 20.89
C ALA A 212 -1.40 -8.07 20.04
N CYS A 213 -0.58 -8.57 19.11
CA CYS A 213 -0.96 -9.60 18.14
C CYS A 213 -0.40 -10.96 18.50
N SER A 214 -1.22 -11.98 18.36
CA SER A 214 -0.80 -13.37 18.57
C SER A 214 -0.11 -13.93 17.32
N ALA A 215 0.53 -15.09 17.46
CA ALA A 215 0.99 -15.87 16.31
C ALA A 215 -0.18 -16.33 15.43
N ALA A 216 -1.37 -16.56 16.00
CA ALA A 216 -2.57 -16.84 15.23
C ALA A 216 -2.95 -15.68 14.31
N ASP A 217 -2.95 -14.45 14.83
CA ASP A 217 -3.20 -13.22 14.05
C ASP A 217 -2.21 -13.11 12.88
N MET A 218 -0.94 -13.29 13.19
CA MET A 218 0.14 -13.19 12.21
C MET A 218 0.00 -14.22 11.09
N LEU A 219 -0.28 -15.49 11.42
CA LEU A 219 -0.53 -16.53 10.42
C LEU A 219 -1.76 -16.22 9.56
N ASN A 220 -2.84 -15.71 10.16
CA ASN A 220 -4.03 -15.31 9.41
C ASN A 220 -3.73 -14.18 8.42
N LEU A 221 -2.91 -13.20 8.81
CA LEU A 221 -2.48 -12.11 7.93
C LEU A 221 -1.57 -12.63 6.81
N MET A 222 -0.62 -13.52 7.14
CA MET A 222 0.25 -14.17 6.15
C MET A 222 -0.54 -14.97 5.13
N LEU A 223 -1.53 -15.74 5.57
CA LEU A 223 -2.39 -16.52 4.69
C LEU A 223 -3.17 -15.64 3.72
N GLN A 224 -3.74 -14.51 4.18
CA GLN A 224 -4.43 -13.58 3.29
C GLN A 224 -3.46 -12.91 2.29
N MET A 225 -2.23 -12.59 2.69
CA MET A 225 -1.21 -12.09 1.74
C MET A 225 -0.87 -13.14 0.68
N PHE A 226 -0.66 -14.40 1.07
CA PHE A 226 -0.39 -15.47 0.12
C PHE A 226 -1.61 -15.77 -0.77
N GLU A 227 -2.83 -15.72 -0.24
CA GLU A 227 -4.06 -15.85 -1.00
C GLU A 227 -4.20 -14.74 -2.04
N ALA A 228 -3.86 -13.49 -1.68
CA ALA A 228 -3.77 -12.37 -2.61
C ALA A 228 -2.81 -12.67 -3.77
N THR A 229 -1.61 -13.16 -3.45
CA THR A 229 -0.57 -13.51 -4.42
C THR A 229 -1.03 -14.64 -5.34
N VAL A 230 -1.62 -15.70 -4.79
CA VAL A 230 -2.21 -16.80 -5.56
C VAL A 230 -3.23 -16.26 -6.55
N TYR A 231 -4.15 -15.40 -6.09
CA TYR A 231 -5.19 -14.85 -6.93
C TYR A 231 -4.65 -14.04 -8.11
N ILE A 232 -3.69 -13.13 -7.88
CA ILE A 232 -3.12 -12.32 -8.97
C ILE A 232 -2.28 -13.18 -9.93
N HIS A 233 -1.54 -14.18 -9.41
CA HIS A 233 -0.75 -15.10 -10.22
C HIS A 233 -1.63 -16.01 -11.09
N ASP A 234 -2.75 -16.51 -10.56
CA ASP A 234 -3.77 -17.26 -11.31
C ASP A 234 -4.42 -16.40 -12.40
N CYS A 235 -4.53 -15.09 -12.15
CA CYS A 235 -4.95 -14.13 -13.16
C CYS A 235 -3.85 -13.77 -14.17
N LEU A 236 -2.68 -14.41 -14.11
CA LEU A 236 -1.49 -14.11 -14.93
C LEU A 236 -1.01 -12.66 -14.77
N VAL A 237 -1.09 -12.14 -13.56
CA VAL A 237 -0.57 -10.82 -13.18
C VAL A 237 0.57 -11.00 -12.19
N ALA A 238 1.72 -10.39 -12.47
CA ALA A 238 2.81 -10.26 -11.52
C ALA A 238 2.90 -8.80 -11.04
N HIS A 239 3.02 -8.60 -9.74
CA HIS A 239 2.96 -7.28 -9.11
C HIS A 239 4.25 -6.47 -9.31
N GLN A 240 5.40 -7.14 -9.28
CA GLN A 240 6.77 -6.62 -9.38
C GLN A 240 7.22 -5.66 -8.27
N ASP A 241 6.32 -5.29 -7.37
CA ASP A 241 6.62 -4.55 -6.14
C ASP A 241 5.92 -5.19 -4.94
N LEU A 242 5.93 -6.52 -4.84
CA LEU A 242 5.14 -7.27 -3.85
C LEU A 242 5.83 -7.33 -2.48
N PHE A 243 6.04 -6.19 -1.86
CA PHE A 243 6.53 -6.11 -0.48
C PHE A 243 5.36 -5.97 0.51
N ILE A 244 5.60 -6.33 1.77
CA ILE A 244 4.62 -6.20 2.87
C ILE A 244 4.05 -4.77 2.96
N ASP A 245 4.84 -3.77 2.60
CA ASP A 245 4.45 -2.37 2.62
C ASP A 245 3.30 -2.03 1.64
N ASN A 246 3.11 -2.83 0.58
CA ASN A 246 1.98 -2.71 -0.35
C ASN A 246 0.77 -3.55 0.08
N PHE A 247 0.75 -4.03 1.33
CA PHE A 247 -0.42 -4.61 1.96
C PHE A 247 -0.98 -3.70 3.05
N MET A 248 -2.30 -3.55 3.02
CA MET A 248 -3.10 -2.81 3.97
C MET A 248 -4.04 -3.76 4.71
N CYS A 249 -4.58 -3.36 5.85
CA CYS A 249 -5.68 -4.08 6.50
C CYS A 249 -6.74 -3.13 7.03
N GLU A 250 -7.91 -3.67 7.38
CA GLU A 250 -9.01 -2.89 7.97
C GLU A 250 -8.65 -2.35 9.37
N TYR A 251 -7.89 -3.11 10.13
CA TYR A 251 -7.38 -2.73 11.44
C TYR A 251 -6.26 -3.69 11.82
N LEU A 252 -5.40 -3.27 12.75
CA LEU A 252 -4.45 -4.20 13.35
C LEU A 252 -5.21 -5.12 14.30
N PRO A 253 -5.06 -6.45 14.18
CA PRO A 253 -5.65 -7.34 15.15
C PRO A 253 -5.02 -7.08 16.51
N ARG A 254 -5.72 -7.42 17.59
CA ARG A 254 -5.23 -7.23 18.95
C ARG A 254 -5.59 -8.41 19.83
N SER A 255 -5.52 -9.64 19.33
CA SER A 255 -6.10 -10.79 20.04
C SER A 255 -5.52 -10.99 21.44
N LEU A 256 -4.26 -10.60 21.68
CA LEU A 256 -3.61 -10.68 22.99
C LEU A 256 -4.12 -9.62 23.98
N ALA A 257 -4.54 -8.45 23.49
CA ALA A 257 -5.09 -7.39 24.32
C ALA A 257 -6.62 -7.51 24.46
N ASP A 258 -7.30 -7.85 23.36
CA ASP A 258 -8.75 -7.96 23.22
C ASP A 258 -9.09 -9.34 22.64
N ARG A 259 -9.45 -10.29 23.52
CA ARG A 259 -9.72 -11.72 23.20
C ARG A 259 -10.87 -11.99 22.21
N HIS A 260 -11.44 -10.95 21.57
CA HIS A 260 -12.63 -11.03 20.71
C HIS A 260 -12.48 -10.28 19.38
N SER A 261 -11.25 -10.03 18.93
CA SER A 261 -11.03 -9.47 17.59
C SER A 261 -11.34 -10.53 16.53
N MET A 262 -12.33 -10.27 15.66
CA MET A 262 -12.38 -10.97 14.38
C MET A 262 -11.08 -10.68 13.59
N PRO A 263 -10.64 -11.59 12.71
CA PRO A 263 -9.49 -11.32 11.86
C PRO A 263 -9.84 -10.17 10.89
N PRO A 264 -8.98 -9.15 10.73
CA PRO A 264 -9.19 -8.08 9.77
C PRO A 264 -9.01 -8.60 8.35
N ARG A 265 -9.68 -7.99 7.38
CA ARG A 265 -9.37 -8.21 5.97
C ARG A 265 -8.08 -7.51 5.57
N VAL A 266 -7.25 -8.22 4.81
CA VAL A 266 -6.03 -7.70 4.17
C VAL A 266 -6.31 -7.33 2.73
N PHE A 267 -5.67 -6.25 2.26
CA PHE A 267 -5.78 -5.75 0.89
C PHE A 267 -4.41 -5.50 0.27
N LEU A 268 -4.19 -6.00 -0.95
CA LEU A 268 -3.06 -5.67 -1.80
C LEU A 268 -3.38 -4.41 -2.61
N ILE A 269 -2.43 -3.48 -2.64
CA ILE A 269 -2.52 -2.19 -3.34
C ILE A 269 -1.34 -1.97 -4.29
N ASP A 270 -1.45 -0.93 -5.11
CA ASP A 270 -0.36 -0.34 -5.89
C ASP A 270 0.21 -1.17 -7.06
N PHE A 271 -0.61 -1.34 -8.10
CA PHE A 271 -0.28 -2.10 -9.31
C PHE A 271 0.51 -1.30 -10.36
N GLU A 272 1.30 -0.33 -9.95
CA GLU A 272 1.95 0.60 -10.89
C GLU A 272 3.07 -0.07 -11.70
N ALA A 273 3.84 -0.93 -11.04
CA ALA A 273 4.89 -1.76 -11.65
C ALA A 273 4.37 -3.09 -12.21
N ALA A 274 3.09 -3.39 -12.03
CA ALA A 274 2.53 -4.68 -12.36
C ALA A 274 2.46 -4.92 -13.86
N VAL A 275 2.58 -6.19 -14.24
CA VAL A 275 2.43 -6.67 -15.62
C VAL A 275 1.42 -7.81 -15.67
N ASP A 276 0.67 -7.90 -16.76
CA ASP A 276 -0.19 -9.03 -17.07
C ASP A 276 0.27 -9.73 -18.34
N PHE A 277 -0.02 -11.03 -18.41
CA PHE A 277 0.24 -11.85 -19.58
C PHE A 277 -1.06 -12.36 -20.18
N PRO A 278 -1.10 -12.58 -21.51
CA PRO A 278 -2.26 -13.19 -22.15
C PRO A 278 -2.53 -14.61 -21.62
N PRO A 279 -3.81 -15.05 -21.49
CA PRO A 279 -4.19 -16.39 -21.05
C PRO A 279 -3.49 -17.53 -21.79
N GLU A 280 -3.25 -17.34 -23.08
CA GLU A 280 -2.63 -18.30 -24.01
C GLU A 280 -1.09 -18.33 -23.94
N SER A 281 -0.46 -17.41 -23.19
CA SER A 281 0.99 -17.37 -23.03
C SER A 281 1.50 -18.63 -22.34
N ARG A 282 2.64 -19.18 -22.79
CA ARG A 282 3.30 -20.31 -22.13
C ARG A 282 4.11 -19.80 -20.93
N PRO A 283 4.24 -20.56 -19.83
CA PRO A 283 5.01 -20.12 -18.65
C PRO A 283 6.43 -19.63 -18.95
N GLU A 284 7.12 -20.25 -19.90
CA GLU A 284 8.47 -19.91 -20.34
C GLU A 284 8.57 -18.57 -21.09
N ASP A 285 7.47 -18.10 -21.68
CA ASP A 285 7.41 -16.84 -22.41
C ASP A 285 7.06 -15.65 -21.50
N ARG A 286 6.69 -15.92 -20.24
CA ARG A 286 6.27 -14.89 -19.27
C ARG A 286 7.45 -14.25 -18.57
N LEU A 287 8.34 -13.64 -19.35
CA LEU A 287 9.54 -12.97 -18.88
C LEU A 287 9.45 -11.45 -19.09
N VAL A 288 10.15 -10.70 -18.25
CA VAL A 288 10.24 -9.24 -18.32
C VAL A 288 11.71 -8.83 -18.33
N SER A 289 12.08 -7.87 -19.18
CA SER A 289 13.47 -7.38 -19.29
C SER A 289 13.70 -6.02 -18.62
N SER A 290 12.64 -5.23 -18.44
CA SER A 290 12.72 -3.90 -17.82
C SER A 290 12.06 -3.91 -16.45
N HIS A 291 12.81 -3.57 -15.41
CA HIS A 291 12.23 -3.33 -14.09
C HIS A 291 11.77 -1.87 -13.99
N PHE A 292 10.53 -1.66 -13.54
CA PHE A 292 9.84 -0.36 -13.57
C PHE A 292 10.62 0.77 -12.88
N PHE A 293 11.29 0.49 -11.76
CA PHE A 293 11.87 1.52 -10.89
C PHE A 293 13.32 1.93 -11.20
N GLY A 294 13.89 1.51 -12.33
CA GLY A 294 15.24 1.96 -12.73
C GLY A 294 16.32 1.75 -11.65
N ASP A 295 17.40 2.53 -11.71
CA ASP A 295 18.56 2.43 -10.82
C ASP A 295 18.39 3.16 -9.48
N GLU A 296 17.36 4.00 -9.34
CA GLU A 296 17.02 4.74 -8.13
C GLU A 296 16.07 3.98 -7.19
N PHE A 297 15.77 2.71 -7.49
CA PHE A 297 14.90 1.90 -6.66
C PHE A 297 15.51 1.65 -5.28
N THR A 298 14.91 2.25 -4.25
CA THR A 298 15.41 2.21 -2.86
C THR A 298 15.12 0.90 -2.14
N ARG A 299 14.33 -0.01 -2.73
CA ARG A 299 13.99 -1.30 -2.12
C ARG A 299 15.06 -2.36 -2.42
N ALA A 300 15.03 -3.42 -1.63
CA ALA A 300 15.93 -4.55 -1.83
C ALA A 300 15.71 -5.20 -3.21
N ARG A 301 16.81 -5.50 -3.89
CA ARG A 301 16.81 -6.09 -5.23
C ARG A 301 17.07 -7.60 -5.16
N ALA A 302 16.19 -8.38 -5.79
CA ALA A 302 16.39 -9.81 -5.96
C ALA A 302 17.66 -10.09 -6.81
N PRO A 303 18.32 -11.25 -6.64
CA PRO A 303 19.58 -11.55 -7.34
C PRO A 303 19.49 -11.44 -8.87
N GLU A 304 18.36 -11.84 -9.46
CA GLU A 304 18.11 -11.75 -10.90
C GLU A 304 17.97 -10.32 -11.44
N LEU A 305 17.75 -9.33 -10.57
CA LEU A 305 17.66 -7.91 -10.95
C LEU A 305 19.01 -7.17 -10.85
N ARG A 306 20.10 -7.88 -10.50
CA ARG A 306 21.44 -7.29 -10.41
C ARG A 306 22.05 -7.01 -11.78
N GLU A 307 21.74 -7.86 -12.74
CA GLU A 307 22.16 -7.69 -14.13
C GLU A 307 21.10 -6.89 -14.88
N LYS A 308 21.52 -5.80 -15.51
CA LYS A 308 20.63 -4.95 -16.29
C LYS A 308 20.18 -5.67 -17.56
N ASP A 309 18.93 -5.46 -17.94
CA ASP A 309 18.31 -5.96 -19.18
C ASP A 309 18.24 -7.49 -19.32
N THR A 310 18.57 -8.26 -18.26
CA THR A 310 18.41 -9.72 -18.25
C THR A 310 16.93 -10.08 -18.04
N PRO A 311 16.30 -10.85 -18.94
CA PRO A 311 14.92 -11.29 -18.76
C PRO A 311 14.78 -12.14 -17.50
N TYR A 312 13.78 -11.83 -16.68
CA TYR A 312 13.48 -12.56 -15.45
C TYR A 312 12.01 -12.96 -15.36
N ASN A 313 11.72 -13.96 -14.52
CA ASN A 313 10.36 -14.38 -14.22
C ASN A 313 9.77 -13.45 -13.14
N PRO A 314 8.76 -12.62 -13.45
CA PRO A 314 8.23 -11.65 -12.51
C PRO A 314 7.39 -12.30 -11.39
N PHE A 315 6.84 -13.51 -11.61
CA PHE A 315 6.13 -14.25 -10.56
C PHE A 315 7.10 -14.77 -9.49
N ALA A 316 8.29 -15.23 -9.90
CA ALA A 316 9.33 -15.63 -8.95
C ALA A 316 9.93 -14.42 -8.22
N LEU A 317 9.96 -13.24 -8.86
CA LEU A 317 10.34 -11.98 -8.22
C LEU A 317 9.35 -11.61 -7.10
N ASP A 318 8.05 -11.67 -7.36
CA ASP A 318 7.00 -11.40 -6.37
C ASP A 318 7.19 -12.25 -5.10
N ILE A 319 7.46 -13.56 -5.26
CA ILE A 319 7.73 -14.47 -4.14
C ILE A 319 8.96 -14.02 -3.34
N TRP A 320 10.04 -13.65 -4.02
CA TRP A 320 11.25 -13.18 -3.35
C TRP A 320 11.01 -11.87 -2.60
N GLN A 321 10.32 -10.89 -3.18
CA GLN A 321 10.06 -9.59 -2.56
C GLN A 321 9.22 -9.73 -1.29
N LEU A 322 8.17 -10.55 -1.35
CA LEU A 322 7.32 -10.83 -0.19
C LEU A 322 8.11 -11.58 0.89
N GLY A 323 8.85 -12.61 0.49
CA GLY A 323 9.68 -13.43 1.38
C GLY A 323 10.81 -12.64 2.04
N TYR A 324 11.42 -11.69 1.33
CA TYR A 324 12.56 -10.90 1.83
C TYR A 324 12.16 -10.10 3.06
N LYS A 325 11.06 -9.34 2.99
CA LYS A 325 10.54 -8.61 4.15
C LYS A 325 10.04 -9.56 5.24
N MET A 326 9.46 -10.71 4.87
CA MET A 326 9.03 -11.71 5.86
C MET A 326 10.19 -12.36 6.61
N SER A 327 11.33 -12.55 5.96
CA SER A 327 12.52 -13.16 6.55
C SER A 327 13.18 -12.31 7.64
N MET A 328 12.79 -11.03 7.72
CA MET A 328 13.25 -10.08 8.75
C MET A 328 12.51 -10.23 10.08
N PHE A 329 11.65 -11.23 10.25
CA PHE A 329 11.05 -11.57 11.54
C PHE A 329 10.90 -13.10 11.67
N SER A 330 10.61 -13.57 12.87
CA SER A 330 10.33 -14.99 13.14
C SER A 330 8.92 -15.18 13.68
N THR A 331 8.20 -16.15 13.10
CA THR A 331 6.90 -16.61 13.59
C THR A 331 7.03 -17.46 14.86
N LYS A 332 8.24 -17.93 15.22
CA LYS A 332 8.54 -19.01 16.16
C LYS A 332 7.98 -20.38 15.76
N ILE A 333 7.50 -20.51 14.53
CA ILE A 333 7.02 -21.77 13.97
C ILE A 333 8.04 -22.15 12.92
N GLU A 334 8.99 -23.01 13.30
CA GLU A 334 10.14 -23.38 12.46
C GLU A 334 9.72 -23.80 11.04
N ALA A 335 8.62 -24.54 10.91
CA ALA A 335 8.10 -24.97 9.62
C ALA A 335 7.66 -23.79 8.72
N VAL A 336 7.10 -22.71 9.30
CA VAL A 336 6.71 -21.50 8.55
C VAL A 336 7.94 -20.65 8.24
N ASP A 337 8.82 -20.45 9.21
CA ASP A 337 10.06 -19.70 9.02
C ASP A 337 10.94 -20.36 7.95
N SER A 338 10.98 -21.69 7.90
CA SER A 338 11.66 -22.46 6.85
C SER A 338 11.07 -22.17 5.47
N ILE A 339 9.73 -22.14 5.32
CA ILE A 339 9.07 -21.79 4.05
C ILE A 339 9.48 -20.38 3.60
N VAL A 340 9.51 -19.40 4.51
CA VAL A 340 9.93 -18.03 4.20
C VAL A 340 11.38 -17.99 3.69
N GLN A 341 12.28 -18.81 4.24
CA GLN A 341 13.65 -18.92 3.72
C GLN A 341 13.69 -19.53 2.30
N GLU A 342 12.78 -20.42 1.96
CA GLU A 342 12.70 -20.97 0.59
C GLU A 342 12.25 -19.92 -0.43
N MET A 343 11.41 -18.96 -0.03
CA MET A 343 10.93 -17.87 -0.90
C MET A 343 12.07 -16.97 -1.38
N ILE A 344 13.14 -16.83 -0.59
CA ILE A 344 14.24 -15.90 -0.85
C ILE A 344 15.48 -16.57 -1.45
N ARG A 345 15.36 -17.82 -1.92
CA ARG A 345 16.46 -18.52 -2.60
C ARG A 345 16.97 -17.71 -3.79
N ASP A 346 18.29 -17.74 -3.99
CA ASP A 346 18.93 -16.97 -5.05
C ASP A 346 18.42 -17.37 -6.44
N GLU A 347 18.35 -18.68 -6.71
CA GLU A 347 17.84 -19.22 -7.96
C GLU A 347 16.30 -19.10 -8.04
N PRO A 348 15.74 -18.29 -8.97
CA PRO A 348 14.29 -18.05 -9.05
C PRO A 348 13.46 -19.31 -9.23
N LYS A 349 13.95 -20.27 -10.01
CA LYS A 349 13.25 -21.56 -10.26
C LYS A 349 13.18 -22.46 -9.03
N SER A 350 14.02 -22.22 -8.03
CA SER A 350 14.05 -22.99 -6.80
C SER A 350 13.08 -22.45 -5.74
N ARG A 351 12.44 -21.30 -5.99
CA ARG A 351 11.45 -20.71 -5.08
C ARG A 351 10.11 -21.45 -5.24
N PRO A 352 9.36 -21.69 -4.15
CA PRO A 352 8.03 -22.29 -4.24
C PRO A 352 7.04 -21.33 -4.92
N THR A 353 5.97 -21.87 -5.50
CA THR A 353 4.89 -21.02 -6.03
C THR A 353 4.07 -20.39 -4.91
N ALA A 354 3.34 -19.31 -5.20
CA ALA A 354 2.39 -18.71 -4.24
C ALA A 354 1.42 -19.75 -3.68
N LYS A 355 0.96 -20.66 -4.54
CA LYS A 355 0.02 -21.73 -4.18
C LYS A 355 0.67 -22.76 -3.25
N ASP A 356 1.88 -23.20 -3.55
CA ASP A 356 2.60 -24.14 -2.69
C ASP A 356 2.84 -23.55 -1.30
N ILE A 357 3.19 -22.26 -1.22
CA ILE A 357 3.37 -21.55 0.05
C ILE A 357 2.06 -21.52 0.84
N PHE A 358 0.98 -21.05 0.22
CA PHE A 358 -0.34 -20.97 0.85
C PHE A 358 -0.80 -22.32 1.38
N ASP A 359 -0.76 -23.38 0.56
CA ASP A 359 -1.21 -24.72 0.93
C ASP A 359 -0.38 -25.29 2.10
N ARG A 360 0.95 -25.07 2.10
CA ARG A 360 1.85 -25.52 3.17
C ARG A 360 1.60 -24.77 4.48
N VAL A 361 1.52 -23.44 4.44
CA VAL A 361 1.29 -22.62 5.64
C VAL A 361 -0.10 -22.88 6.22
N MET A 362 -1.13 -23.03 5.38
CA MET A 362 -2.48 -23.36 5.82
C MET A 362 -2.51 -24.73 6.51
N LYS A 363 -1.80 -25.72 5.95
CA LYS A 363 -1.68 -27.05 6.56
C LYS A 363 -1.01 -26.97 7.93
N ILE A 364 0.06 -26.18 8.07
CA ILE A 364 0.74 -25.97 9.36
C ILE A 364 -0.21 -25.32 10.36
N GLN A 365 -0.86 -24.21 10.00
CA GLN A 365 -1.79 -23.53 10.90
C GLN A 365 -2.90 -24.45 11.41
N ARG A 366 -3.51 -25.25 10.52
CA ARG A 366 -4.57 -26.21 10.88
C ARG A 366 -4.09 -27.36 11.77
N SER A 367 -2.79 -27.64 11.78
CA SER A 367 -2.20 -28.69 12.62
C SER A 367 -1.89 -28.24 14.05
N ILE A 368 -1.86 -26.91 14.30
CA ILE A 368 -1.54 -26.34 15.61
C ILE A 368 -2.85 -25.97 16.31
N PRO A 369 -3.11 -26.45 17.54
CA PRO A 369 -4.25 -26.03 18.34
C PRO A 369 -4.28 -24.50 18.54
N PRO A 370 -5.44 -23.82 18.43
CA PRO A 370 -5.51 -22.36 18.52
C PRO A 370 -4.93 -21.77 19.81
N ASP A 371 -5.06 -22.47 20.94
CA ASP A 371 -4.52 -22.07 22.25
C ASP A 371 -2.97 -22.08 22.27
N GLN A 372 -2.34 -22.88 21.42
CA GLN A 372 -0.88 -22.90 21.29
C GLN A 372 -0.35 -21.76 20.43
N LEU A 373 -1.22 -21.02 19.73
CA LEU A 373 -0.84 -19.86 18.93
C LEU A 373 -1.07 -18.52 19.66
N ASP A 374 -1.55 -18.56 20.92
CA ASP A 374 -1.83 -17.39 21.75
C ASP A 374 -0.57 -16.85 22.44
N TYR A 375 0.47 -16.58 21.65
CA TYR A 375 1.71 -15.98 22.10
C TYR A 375 2.14 -14.85 21.17
N LYS A 376 2.94 -13.91 21.68
CA LYS A 376 3.51 -12.85 20.86
C LYS A 376 4.64 -13.42 19.97
N PRO A 377 4.57 -13.25 18.64
CA PRO A 377 5.72 -13.46 17.75
C PRO A 377 6.92 -12.61 18.23
N ILE A 378 8.15 -13.06 18.00
CA ILE A 378 9.34 -12.30 18.47
C ILE A 378 9.38 -10.94 17.73
N ASP A 379 9.53 -9.86 18.50
CA ASP A 379 10.03 -8.57 18.02
C ASP A 379 11.48 -8.78 17.57
N PHE A 380 11.91 -8.15 16.48
CA PHE A 380 13.34 -7.90 16.32
C PHE A 380 13.82 -6.89 17.39
N GLU A 381 14.00 -7.38 18.61
CA GLU A 381 15.13 -7.04 19.45
C GLU A 381 16.21 -8.07 19.14
N LEU A 382 17.03 -7.79 18.11
CA LEU A 382 18.46 -7.99 18.31
C LEU A 382 18.82 -7.15 19.54
N GLU A 383 19.18 -7.82 20.64
CA GLU A 383 19.96 -7.31 21.78
C GLU A 383 20.42 -5.83 21.66
N ARG A 384 19.67 -4.86 22.21
CA ARG A 384 20.16 -3.51 22.61
C ARG A 384 20.99 -2.69 21.58
N GLY A 385 21.01 -3.02 20.29
CA GLY A 385 22.04 -2.51 19.38
C GLY A 385 21.66 -1.24 18.60
N TRP A 386 20.37 -0.97 18.42
CA TRP A 386 19.91 0.11 17.52
C TRP A 386 19.34 1.34 18.21
N CYS A 387 18.94 1.22 19.47
CA CYS A 387 18.74 2.36 20.37
C CYS A 387 19.89 2.43 21.39
N GLY A 388 21.12 2.49 20.90
CA GLY A 388 22.23 3.05 21.70
C GLY A 388 22.09 4.57 21.70
N ASP A 389 22.11 5.18 22.86
CA ASP A 389 22.04 6.62 23.12
C ASP A 389 22.75 7.49 22.05
N ALA A 390 22.00 7.92 21.03
CA ALA A 390 22.40 8.96 20.09
C ALA A 390 22.38 10.37 20.73
N SER A 391 22.32 10.43 22.06
CA SER A 391 22.47 11.65 22.85
C SER A 391 23.92 11.92 23.27
N SER A 392 24.87 11.02 22.98
CA SER A 392 26.25 11.14 23.48
C SER A 392 27.40 11.01 22.47
N LEU A 393 27.15 10.80 21.17
CA LEU A 393 28.22 10.65 20.17
C LEU A 393 28.40 11.93 19.32
N SER A 394 29.61 12.49 19.33
CA SER A 394 29.99 13.63 18.51
C SER A 394 30.25 13.21 17.06
N GLY A 395 30.06 14.16 16.13
CA GLY A 395 29.92 13.94 14.69
C GLY A 395 31.11 13.34 13.91
N SER A 396 32.12 12.77 14.57
CA SER A 396 33.27 12.13 13.91
C SER A 396 33.27 10.59 13.95
N GLU A 397 32.33 9.94 14.67
CA GLU A 397 32.34 8.47 14.83
C GLU A 397 31.30 7.71 13.96
N LEU A 398 30.48 8.42 13.18
CA LEU A 398 29.45 7.83 12.31
C LEU A 398 29.99 7.16 11.03
N SER A 399 31.27 7.28 10.71
CA SER A 399 31.86 6.72 9.48
C SER A 399 32.36 5.28 9.60
N THR A 400 32.39 4.69 10.79
CA THR A 400 33.14 3.44 11.03
C THR A 400 32.28 2.26 11.51
N ALA A 401 30.95 2.43 11.61
CA ALA A 401 30.03 1.41 12.12
C ALA A 401 29.21 0.75 10.99
N MET A 402 29.86 0.00 10.11
CA MET A 402 29.22 -0.98 9.23
C MET A 402 29.80 -2.36 9.57
N PRO A 403 29.03 -3.31 10.14
CA PRO A 403 29.52 -4.67 10.32
C PRO A 403 29.55 -5.38 8.96
N SER A 404 30.72 -5.92 8.62
CA SER A 404 30.90 -6.83 7.49
C SER A 404 29.98 -8.04 7.60
N ALA A 405 29.45 -8.47 6.45
CA ALA A 405 28.63 -9.66 6.30
C ALA A 405 29.27 -10.87 7.01
N ARG A 406 28.63 -11.36 8.09
CA ARG A 406 29.00 -12.65 8.69
C ARG A 406 28.48 -13.76 7.80
N ARG A 407 29.41 -14.50 7.21
CA ARG A 407 29.21 -15.80 6.58
C ARG A 407 28.61 -16.76 7.62
N TYR A 408 27.50 -17.40 7.28
CA TYR A 408 27.06 -18.61 7.99
C TYR A 408 28.03 -19.77 7.69
N PRO A 409 28.26 -20.67 8.66
CA PRO A 409 29.20 -21.78 8.50
C PRO A 409 28.73 -22.75 7.43
N ARG A 410 29.66 -23.06 6.51
CA ARG A 410 29.53 -24.06 5.45
C ARG A 410 29.41 -25.43 6.11
N ALA A 411 28.40 -26.21 5.74
CA ALA A 411 28.32 -27.62 6.10
C ALA A 411 29.59 -28.34 5.58
N GLU A 412 30.35 -28.94 6.49
CA GLU A 412 31.53 -29.73 6.18
C GLU A 412 31.10 -31.02 5.47
N VAL A 413 31.47 -31.13 4.19
CA VAL A 413 31.47 -32.40 3.47
C VAL A 413 32.87 -33.01 3.71
N GLY A 414 32.91 -34.13 4.43
CA GLY A 414 34.14 -34.86 4.71
C GLY A 414 34.82 -35.40 3.43
N PRO A 415 36.14 -35.59 3.43
CA PRO A 415 36.88 -35.96 2.23
C PRO A 415 36.63 -37.42 1.87
N SER A 416 36.10 -37.66 0.66
CA SER A 416 36.23 -38.97 0.01
C SER A 416 37.63 -39.09 -0.56
N GLU A 417 38.42 -39.97 0.03
CA GLU A 417 39.69 -40.45 -0.52
C GLU A 417 39.46 -41.06 -1.91
N PHE A 418 40.15 -40.55 -2.91
CA PHE A 418 40.53 -41.32 -4.09
C PHE A 418 42.06 -41.38 -4.11
N ARG A 419 42.58 -42.57 -3.78
CA ARG A 419 43.87 -43.05 -4.26
C ARG A 419 43.64 -43.84 -5.54
N ASP A 420 44.49 -43.53 -6.51
CA ASP A 420 44.79 -44.18 -7.79
C ASP A 420 43.70 -44.22 -8.88
#